data_AF-A0A2D4I469-F1
#
_entry.id   AF-A0A2D4I469-F1
#
_cell.length_a   1.000
_cell.length_b   1.000
_cell.length_c   1.000
_cell.angle_alpha   90.00
_cell.angle_beta   90.00
_cell.angle_gamma   90.00
#
_symmetry.space_group_name_H-M   'P 1'
#
loop_
_entity.id
_entity.type
_entity.pdbx_description
1 polymer ?
#
loop_
_entity_poly.entity_id
_entity_poly.type
_entity_poly.pdbx_seq_one_letter_code
_entity_poly.pdbx_strand_id
1 'polypeptide(L)'
;MAISLCQTFKLSLRPVFESLTFKCIKLQFGGEAVLAEAWDWLAANQLSSVITTKKNSATDEAWRLLASYLDKYKSENSPYHRCVINKLLSHGVPLPNWLINSYKKVDAAELLRLYLNYDLLEEAVDLVLEYVDALLGKGHDYFGIEFPLSATTPIVWLPYSAIDQLLQVLGENTTNHHNTMVSKATICLLNQKGFYYILNLLLKLN
;
A
#
# COMPACT_ATOMS: atom_id res chain seq x y z
N MET A 1 -20.24 16.29 6.52
CA MET A 1 -21.63 16.19 5.99
C MET A 1 -21.82 15.14 4.88
N ALA A 2 -20.90 14.98 3.93
CA ALA A 2 -21.07 13.99 2.84
C ALA A 2 -21.11 12.53 3.34
N ILE A 3 -20.29 12.19 4.34
CA ILE A 3 -20.22 10.84 4.91
C ILE A 3 -21.50 10.50 5.67
N SER A 4 -22.01 11.41 6.50
CA SER A 4 -23.26 11.20 7.24
C SER A 4 -24.44 10.99 6.29
N LEU A 5 -24.52 11.75 5.19
CA LEU A 5 -25.53 11.55 4.15
C LEU A 5 -25.40 10.16 3.49
N CYS A 6 -24.19 9.77 3.08
CA CYS A 6 -23.99 8.44 2.48
C CYS A 6 -24.36 7.31 3.45
N GLN A 7 -24.08 7.46 4.75
CA GLN A 7 -24.50 6.51 5.77
C GLN A 7 -26.02 6.47 5.95
N THR A 8 -26.69 7.63 5.99
CA THR A 8 -28.16 7.71 6.10
C THR A 8 -28.86 7.06 4.90
N PHE A 9 -28.32 7.25 3.69
CA PHE A 9 -28.90 6.75 2.44
C PHE A 9 -28.29 5.43 1.95
N LYS A 10 -27.39 4.79 2.73
CA LYS A 10 -26.65 3.56 2.36
C LYS A 10 -25.94 3.65 1.00
N LEU A 11 -25.46 4.83 0.64
CA LEU A 11 -24.71 5.06 -0.61
C LEU A 11 -23.25 4.64 -0.42
N SER A 12 -22.59 4.25 -1.52
CA SER A 12 -21.18 3.86 -1.47
C SER A 12 -20.31 5.05 -1.03
N LEU A 13 -19.39 4.82 -0.09
CA LEU A 13 -18.46 5.86 0.38
C LEU A 13 -17.28 6.09 -0.58
N ARG A 14 -17.10 5.23 -1.61
CA ARG A 14 -16.02 5.34 -2.60
C ARG A 14 -15.88 6.75 -3.22
N PRO A 15 -16.92 7.36 -3.81
CA PRO A 15 -16.80 8.70 -4.41
C PRO A 15 -16.43 9.78 -3.39
N VAL A 16 -16.79 9.59 -2.11
CA VAL A 16 -16.41 10.51 -1.03
C VAL A 16 -14.90 10.42 -0.76
N PHE A 17 -14.36 9.21 -0.68
CA PHE A 17 -12.92 8.99 -0.53
C PHE A 17 -12.14 9.51 -1.76
N GLU A 18 -12.60 9.25 -2.98
CA GLU A 18 -11.96 9.78 -4.20
C GLU A 18 -11.93 11.30 -4.21
N SER A 19 -13.04 11.94 -3.85
CA SER A 19 -13.15 13.40 -3.79
C SER A 19 -12.23 13.99 -2.70
N LEU A 20 -12.16 13.32 -1.54
CA LEU A 20 -11.29 13.71 -0.44
C LEU A 20 -9.81 13.58 -0.83
N THR A 21 -9.41 12.46 -1.43
CA THR A 21 -8.07 12.23 -1.96
C THR A 21 -7.71 13.26 -3.02
N PHE A 22 -8.61 13.54 -3.95
CA PHE A 22 -8.38 14.56 -4.98
C PHE A 22 -8.18 15.96 -4.39
N LYS A 23 -8.92 16.31 -3.33
CA LYS A 23 -8.70 17.57 -2.60
C LYS A 23 -7.33 17.59 -1.92
N CYS A 24 -6.89 16.49 -1.32
CA CYS A 24 -5.53 16.38 -0.73
C CYS A 24 -4.44 16.60 -1.78
N ILE A 25 -4.56 15.96 -2.95
CA ILE A 25 -3.65 16.15 -4.09
C ILE A 25 -3.64 17.62 -4.53
N LYS A 26 -4.82 18.23 -4.69
CA LYS A 26 -4.93 19.65 -5.06
C LYS A 26 -4.28 20.60 -4.06
N LEU A 27 -4.29 20.26 -2.77
CA LEU A 27 -3.63 21.06 -1.74
C LEU A 27 -2.11 20.89 -1.77
N GLN A 28 -1.63 19.68 -2.06
CA GLN A 28 -0.20 19.39 -2.17
C GLN A 28 0.48 20.15 -3.31
N PHE A 29 -0.20 20.29 -4.45
CA PHE A 29 0.32 21.01 -5.63
C PHE A 29 -0.30 22.40 -5.81
N GLY A 30 -1.12 22.85 -4.86
CA GLY A 30 -1.84 24.11 -4.93
C GLY A 30 -1.02 25.29 -4.45
N GLY A 31 -1.30 26.48 -4.99
CA GLY A 31 -0.71 27.74 -4.51
C GLY A 31 -1.34 28.25 -3.20
N GLU A 32 -0.80 29.34 -2.66
CA GLU A 32 -1.20 29.92 -1.37
C GLU A 32 -2.70 30.22 -1.24
N ALA A 33 -3.35 30.65 -2.33
CA ALA A 33 -4.80 30.89 -2.34
C ALA A 33 -5.63 29.63 -2.04
N VAL A 34 -5.20 28.47 -2.54
CA VAL A 34 -5.86 27.18 -2.29
C VAL A 34 -5.65 26.73 -0.84
N LEU A 35 -4.49 27.05 -0.26
CA LEU A 35 -4.15 26.76 1.13
C LEU A 35 -4.96 27.63 2.11
N ALA A 36 -5.29 28.87 1.75
CA ALA A 36 -6.13 29.74 2.56
C ALA A 36 -7.55 29.16 2.73
N GLU A 37 -8.17 28.72 1.64
CA GLU A 37 -9.50 28.06 1.65
C GLU A 37 -9.47 26.64 2.24
N ALA A 38 -8.28 26.04 2.37
CA ALA A 38 -8.13 24.69 2.89
C ALA A 38 -8.55 24.59 4.35
N TRP A 39 -8.28 25.63 5.15
CA TRP A 39 -8.59 25.62 6.58
C TRP A 39 -10.09 25.66 6.85
N ASP A 40 -10.85 26.44 6.08
CA ASP A 40 -12.31 26.47 6.17
C ASP A 40 -12.91 25.11 5.79
N TRP A 41 -12.38 24.51 4.72
CA TRP A 41 -12.78 23.17 4.31
C TRP A 41 -12.43 22.11 5.35
N LEU A 42 -11.23 22.16 5.95
CA LEU A 42 -10.83 21.25 7.03
C LEU A 42 -11.75 21.40 8.22
N ALA A 43 -12.00 22.63 8.69
CA ALA A 43 -12.88 22.90 9.83
C ALA A 43 -14.30 22.33 9.61
N ALA A 44 -14.84 22.41 8.40
CA ALA A 44 -16.13 21.83 8.05
C ALA A 44 -16.17 20.28 8.08
N ASN A 45 -15.01 19.61 8.03
CA ASN A 45 -14.89 18.15 8.04
C ASN A 45 -14.27 17.58 9.32
N GLN A 46 -13.75 18.42 10.22
CA GLN A 46 -13.10 17.99 11.44
C GLN A 46 -14.07 17.28 12.39
N LEU A 47 -13.82 15.98 12.62
CA LEU A 47 -14.37 15.20 13.71
C LEU A 47 -13.58 15.50 15.00
N SER A 48 -13.68 16.71 15.55
CA SER A 48 -13.29 17.12 16.93
C SER A 48 -11.94 16.69 17.55
N SER A 49 -11.06 15.93 16.89
CA SER A 49 -9.83 15.36 17.46
C SER A 49 -8.54 15.83 16.77
N VAL A 50 -8.67 16.63 15.72
CA VAL A 50 -7.55 17.25 15.01
C VAL A 50 -7.05 18.42 15.84
N ILE A 51 -6.08 18.14 16.72
CA ILE A 51 -5.35 19.17 17.43
C ILE A 51 -4.58 19.96 16.38
N THR A 52 -4.98 21.22 16.16
CA THR A 52 -4.19 22.22 15.44
C THR A 52 -2.95 22.54 16.26
N THR A 53 -1.93 21.69 16.17
CA THR A 53 -0.59 22.03 16.65
C THR A 53 0.01 23.03 15.67
N LYS A 54 0.54 24.14 16.19
CA LYS A 54 1.03 25.35 15.49
C LYS A 54 2.17 25.13 14.46
N LYS A 55 2.43 23.88 14.04
CA LYS A 55 3.58 23.42 13.26
C LYS A 55 3.21 22.59 12.02
N ASN A 56 1.94 22.24 11.82
CA ASN A 56 1.52 21.36 10.72
C ASN A 56 0.90 22.18 9.57
N SER A 57 1.23 21.87 8.31
CA SER A 57 0.65 22.55 7.16
C SER A 57 -0.80 22.09 6.92
N ALA A 58 -1.60 22.89 6.22
CA ALA A 58 -2.97 22.51 5.83
C ALA A 58 -2.99 21.20 5.01
N THR A 59 -1.95 20.96 4.22
CA THR A 59 -1.76 19.72 3.46
C THR A 59 -1.57 18.52 4.38
N ASP A 60 -0.70 18.63 5.40
CA ASP A 60 -0.49 17.55 6.37
C ASP A 60 -1.77 17.19 7.12
N GLU A 61 -2.57 18.20 7.45
CA GLU A 61 -3.84 18.02 8.15
C GLU A 61 -4.89 17.35 7.27
N ALA A 62 -4.93 17.68 5.98
CA ALA A 62 -5.80 17.01 5.00
C ALA A 62 -5.46 15.51 4.87
N TRP A 63 -4.17 15.17 4.81
CA TRP A 63 -3.73 13.77 4.79
C TRP A 63 -4.06 13.04 6.09
N ARG A 64 -3.90 13.71 7.24
CA ARG A 64 -4.27 13.14 8.56
C ARG A 64 -5.76 12.88 8.65
N LEU A 65 -6.58 13.79 8.13
CA LEU A 65 -8.02 13.61 8.05
C LEU A 65 -8.38 12.40 7.20
N LEU A 66 -7.79 12.25 6.00
CA LEU A 66 -8.00 11.09 5.13
C LEU A 66 -7.63 9.77 5.83
N ALA A 67 -6.47 9.73 6.50
CA ALA A 67 -6.05 8.57 7.27
C ALA A 67 -7.08 8.21 8.36
N SER A 68 -7.55 9.21 9.12
CA SER A 68 -8.54 9.00 10.18
C SER A 68 -9.87 8.44 9.65
N TYR A 69 -10.28 8.85 8.45
CA TYR A 69 -11.49 8.35 7.81
C TYR A 69 -11.32 6.92 7.30
N LEU A 70 -10.19 6.59 6.68
CA LEU A 70 -9.89 5.22 6.26
C LEU A 70 -9.83 4.27 7.46
N ASP A 71 -9.29 4.73 8.59
CA ASP A 71 -9.25 3.95 9.81
C ASP A 71 -10.64 3.74 10.44
N LYS A 72 -11.48 4.78 10.43
CA LYS A 72 -12.84 4.72 10.97
C LYS A 72 -13.79 3.84 10.16
N TYR A 73 -13.57 3.76 8.85
CA TYR A 73 -14.45 3.05 7.90
C TYR A 73 -13.80 1.79 7.32
N LYS A 74 -13.04 1.05 8.13
CA LYS A 74 -12.50 -0.27 7.74
C LYS A 74 -13.65 -1.20 7.36
N SER A 75 -13.50 -1.84 6.20
CA SER A 75 -14.45 -2.84 5.68
C SER A 75 -13.66 -4.05 5.19
N GLU A 76 -14.32 -5.20 5.13
CA GLU A 76 -13.74 -6.43 4.59
C GLU A 76 -13.17 -6.15 3.18
N ASN A 77 -11.93 -6.60 2.95
CA ASN A 77 -11.17 -6.39 1.71
C ASN A 77 -10.80 -4.92 1.37
N SER A 78 -10.93 -3.98 2.32
CA SER A 78 -10.50 -2.57 2.21
C SER A 78 -10.68 -1.89 0.84
N PRO A 79 -11.87 -1.94 0.22
CA PRO A 79 -12.13 -1.34 -1.09
C PRO A 79 -11.87 0.18 -1.13
N TYR A 80 -11.94 0.86 0.01
CA TYR A 80 -11.64 2.29 0.13
C TYR A 80 -10.15 2.58 0.02
N HIS A 81 -9.29 1.76 0.63
CA HIS A 81 -7.84 1.91 0.50
C HIS A 81 -7.42 1.71 -0.96
N ARG A 82 -7.94 0.66 -1.61
CA ARG A 82 -7.70 0.42 -3.04
C ARG A 82 -8.08 1.60 -3.93
N CYS A 83 -9.24 2.18 -3.65
CA CYS A 83 -9.79 3.31 -4.37
C CYS A 83 -8.90 4.57 -4.22
N VAL A 84 -8.46 4.87 -2.99
CA VAL A 84 -7.51 5.95 -2.71
C VAL A 84 -6.16 5.72 -3.40
N ILE A 85 -5.60 4.51 -3.29
CA ILE A 85 -4.32 4.16 -3.91
C ILE A 85 -4.40 4.32 -5.43
N ASN A 86 -5.42 3.75 -6.10
CA ASN A 86 -5.60 3.92 -7.53
C ASN A 86 -5.69 5.39 -7.93
N LYS A 87 -6.43 6.20 -7.16
CA LYS A 87 -6.55 7.62 -7.43
C LYS A 87 -5.20 8.33 -7.33
N LEU A 88 -4.39 8.02 -6.32
CA LEU A 88 -3.05 8.60 -6.16
C LEU A 88 -2.11 8.23 -7.30
N LEU A 89 -2.04 6.94 -7.63
CA LEU A 89 -1.19 6.42 -8.69
C LEU A 89 -1.60 6.98 -10.07
N SER A 90 -2.91 7.09 -10.33
CA SER A 90 -3.43 7.73 -11.55
C SER A 90 -3.05 9.21 -11.70
N HIS A 91 -2.76 9.88 -10.59
CA HIS A 91 -2.31 11.28 -10.58
C HIS A 91 -0.78 11.41 -10.45
N GLY A 92 -0.03 10.30 -10.47
CA GLY A 92 1.43 10.30 -10.33
C GLY A 92 1.92 10.80 -8.97
N VAL A 93 1.08 10.69 -7.93
CA VAL A 93 1.43 11.13 -6.57
C VAL A 93 2.01 9.95 -5.80
N PRO A 94 3.20 10.09 -5.17
CA PRO A 94 3.78 9.00 -4.38
C PRO A 94 2.86 8.64 -3.20
N LEU A 95 2.76 7.34 -2.94
CA LEU A 95 1.90 6.84 -1.87
C LEU A 95 2.49 7.20 -0.49
N PRO A 96 1.70 7.77 0.44
CA PRO A 96 2.17 8.00 1.79
C PRO A 96 2.53 6.69 2.53
N ASN A 97 3.61 6.69 3.30
CA ASN A 97 4.09 5.50 4.03
C ASN A 97 3.02 4.89 4.95
N TRP A 98 2.19 5.72 5.60
CA TRP A 98 1.11 5.22 6.46
C TRP A 98 0.06 4.43 5.67
N LEU A 99 -0.20 4.81 4.41
CA LEU A 99 -1.18 4.15 3.55
C LEU A 99 -0.63 2.81 3.05
N ILE A 100 0.64 2.78 2.64
CA ILE A 100 1.36 1.56 2.27
C ILE A 100 1.33 0.57 3.45
N ASN A 101 1.72 1.01 4.64
CA ASN A 101 1.79 0.15 5.82
C ASN A 101 0.42 -0.36 6.28
N SER A 102 -0.64 0.44 6.12
CA SER A 102 -2.01 0.00 6.39
C SER A 102 -2.44 -1.08 5.40
N TYR A 103 -2.16 -0.87 4.10
CA TYR A 103 -2.60 -1.78 3.04
C TYR A 103 -1.79 -3.07 2.95
N LYS A 104 -0.49 -3.04 3.27
CA LYS A 104 0.38 -4.22 3.39
C LYS A 104 -0.19 -5.29 4.32
N LYS A 105 -0.89 -4.88 5.39
CA LYS A 105 -1.54 -5.78 6.35
C LYS A 105 -2.87 -6.37 5.86
N VAL A 106 -3.47 -5.77 4.84
CA VAL A 106 -4.77 -6.21 4.30
C VAL A 106 -4.55 -7.10 3.09
N ASP A 107 -3.84 -6.59 2.08
CA ASP A 107 -3.57 -7.32 0.84
C ASP A 107 -2.28 -6.80 0.16
N ALA A 108 -1.15 -7.42 0.53
CA ALA A 108 0.14 -7.13 -0.09
C ALA A 108 0.21 -7.59 -1.56
N ALA A 109 -0.54 -8.62 -1.94
CA ALA A 109 -0.54 -9.14 -3.30
C ALA A 109 -1.24 -8.19 -4.27
N GLU A 110 -2.35 -7.59 -3.86
CA GLU A 110 -3.03 -6.56 -4.64
C GLU A 110 -2.17 -5.29 -4.75
N LEU A 111 -1.45 -4.91 -3.70
CA LEU A 111 -0.51 -3.78 -3.75
C LEU A 111 0.58 -3.99 -4.81
N LEU A 112 1.16 -5.19 -4.86
CA LEU A 112 2.16 -5.55 -5.87
C LEU A 112 1.60 -5.45 -7.29
N ARG A 113 0.36 -5.95 -7.51
CA ARG A 113 -0.31 -5.82 -8.81
C ARG A 113 -0.58 -4.37 -9.17
N LEU A 114 -0.92 -3.51 -8.20
CA LEU A 114 -1.09 -2.09 -8.44
C LEU A 114 0.22 -1.45 -8.88
N TYR A 115 1.34 -1.70 -8.20
CA TYR A 115 2.64 -1.15 -8.64
C TYR A 115 3.00 -1.59 -10.06
N LEU A 116 2.80 -2.86 -10.40
CA LEU A 116 3.02 -3.36 -11.76
C LEU A 116 2.11 -2.69 -12.79
N ASN A 117 0.84 -2.45 -12.48
CA ASN A 117 -0.11 -1.80 -13.39
C ASN A 117 0.21 -0.33 -13.70
N TYR A 118 0.96 0.35 -12.83
CA TYR A 118 1.40 1.74 -13.02
C TYR A 118 2.90 1.83 -13.35
N ASP A 119 3.54 0.72 -13.73
CA ASP A 119 4.95 0.63 -14.10
C ASP A 119 5.94 1.11 -13.00
N LEU A 120 5.54 1.03 -11.73
CA LEU A 120 6.36 1.35 -10.56
C LEU A 120 7.22 0.15 -10.14
N LEU A 121 8.25 -0.12 -10.95
CA LEU A 121 9.06 -1.34 -10.83
C LEU A 121 9.97 -1.34 -9.59
N GLU A 122 10.52 -0.19 -9.20
CA GLU A 122 11.43 -0.09 -8.05
C GLU A 122 10.68 -0.39 -6.75
N GLU A 123 9.50 0.20 -6.58
CA GLU A 123 8.61 0.03 -5.45
C GLU A 123 8.03 -1.40 -5.38
N ALA A 124 7.76 -2.00 -6.55
CA ALA A 124 7.34 -3.40 -6.63
C ALA A 124 8.45 -4.34 -6.15
N VAL A 125 9.71 -4.08 -6.53
CA VAL A 125 10.87 -4.84 -6.11
C VAL A 125 11.11 -4.73 -4.61
N ASP A 126 11.11 -3.51 -4.07
CA ASP A 126 11.28 -3.27 -2.64
C ASP A 126 10.19 -3.98 -1.83
N LEU A 127 8.93 -3.92 -2.30
CA LEU A 127 7.82 -4.63 -1.67
C LEU A 127 8.03 -6.14 -1.64
N VAL A 128 8.52 -6.75 -2.72
CA VAL A 128 8.79 -8.20 -2.79
C VAL A 128 9.94 -8.58 -1.85
N LEU A 129 11.01 -7.79 -1.80
CA LEU A 129 12.13 -8.04 -0.89
C LEU A 129 11.68 -7.98 0.57
N GLU A 130 10.93 -6.94 0.95
CA GLU A 130 10.35 -6.82 2.28
C GLU A 130 9.39 -7.98 2.60
N TYR A 131 8.59 -8.42 1.63
CA TYR A 131 7.66 -9.54 1.81
C TYR A 131 8.40 -10.86 2.04
N VAL A 132 9.48 -11.11 1.29
CA VAL A 132 10.33 -12.29 1.48
C VAL A 132 11.00 -12.26 2.85
N ASP A 133 11.47 -11.11 3.31
CA ASP A 133 12.04 -10.97 4.65
C ASP A 133 10.99 -11.20 5.74
N ALA A 134 9.77 -10.71 5.55
CA ALA A 134 8.63 -10.93 6.43
C ALA A 134 8.27 -12.42 6.55
N LEU A 135 8.25 -13.14 5.42
CA LEU A 135 8.05 -14.59 5.42
C LEU A 135 9.11 -15.36 6.21
N LEU A 136 10.31 -14.81 6.34
CA LEU A 136 11.43 -15.41 7.09
C LEU A 136 11.46 -15.00 8.56
N GLY A 137 10.43 -14.29 9.02
CA GLY A 137 10.30 -13.83 10.39
C GLY A 137 10.93 -12.47 10.67
N LYS A 138 11.44 -11.76 9.66
CA LYS A 138 11.91 -10.38 9.83
C LYS A 138 10.81 -9.40 9.44
N GLY A 139 10.18 -8.76 10.42
CA GLY A 139 9.14 -7.76 10.13
C GLY A 139 7.82 -8.36 9.65
N HIS A 140 7.51 -9.60 10.04
CA HIS A 140 6.25 -10.28 9.72
C HIS A 140 5.01 -9.49 10.21
N ASP A 141 5.15 -8.74 11.31
CA ASP A 141 4.11 -7.83 11.85
C ASP A 141 3.68 -6.73 10.86
N TYR A 142 4.56 -6.31 9.94
CA TYR A 142 4.23 -5.28 8.95
C TYR A 142 3.27 -5.79 7.86
N PHE A 143 3.24 -7.10 7.64
CA PHE A 143 2.39 -7.74 6.63
C PHE A 143 1.19 -8.47 7.23
N GLY A 144 0.97 -8.36 8.54
CA GLY A 144 -0.12 -9.06 9.23
C GLY A 144 0.06 -10.58 9.24
N ILE A 145 1.30 -11.06 9.11
CA ILE A 145 1.62 -12.49 9.12
C ILE A 145 1.79 -12.90 10.59
N GLU A 146 0.82 -13.63 11.12
CA GLU A 146 0.84 -14.13 12.51
C GLU A 146 1.93 -15.19 12.71
N PHE A 147 2.15 -16.03 11.70
CA PHE A 147 3.17 -17.07 11.74
C PHE A 147 4.04 -16.98 10.49
N PRO A 148 5.30 -16.50 10.61
CA PRO A 148 6.24 -16.59 9.50
C PRO A 148 6.47 -18.06 9.14
N LEU A 149 6.99 -18.30 7.94
CA LEU A 149 7.19 -19.65 7.40
C LEU A 149 7.97 -20.51 8.41
N SER A 150 7.24 -21.42 9.07
CA SER A 150 7.80 -22.46 9.90
C SER A 150 7.34 -23.79 9.34
N ALA A 151 8.18 -24.81 9.49
CA ALA A 151 7.97 -26.09 8.86
C ALA A 151 6.79 -26.90 9.46
N THR A 152 5.93 -26.27 10.27
CA THR A 152 4.74 -26.84 10.91
C THR A 152 3.49 -25.97 10.74
N THR A 153 3.56 -24.84 10.04
CA THR A 153 2.45 -23.86 9.92
C THR A 153 1.84 -23.82 8.51
N PRO A 154 0.58 -23.37 8.36
CA PRO A 154 -0.11 -23.37 7.09
C PRO A 154 0.60 -22.48 6.06
N ILE A 155 0.54 -22.90 4.80
CA ILE A 155 1.16 -22.25 3.65
C ILE A 155 0.69 -20.79 3.54
N VAL A 156 1.60 -19.83 3.70
CA VAL A 156 1.35 -18.44 3.32
C VAL A 156 1.37 -18.36 1.80
N TRP A 157 0.27 -17.91 1.20
CA TRP A 157 0.12 -17.81 -0.26
C TRP A 157 0.99 -16.67 -0.80
N LEU A 158 2.09 -17.01 -1.45
CA LEU A 158 2.90 -16.09 -2.24
C LEU A 158 2.17 -15.75 -3.56
N PRO A 159 2.11 -14.47 -3.98
CA PRO A 159 1.52 -14.08 -5.26
C PRO A 159 2.49 -14.37 -6.42
N TYR A 160 2.75 -15.65 -6.68
CA TYR A 160 3.74 -16.11 -7.66
C TYR A 160 3.55 -15.48 -9.04
N SER A 161 2.32 -15.36 -9.53
CA SER A 161 2.06 -14.76 -10.85
C SER A 161 2.47 -13.29 -10.96
N ALA A 162 2.33 -12.50 -9.89
CA ALA A 162 2.75 -11.10 -9.88
C ALA A 162 4.28 -10.98 -9.75
N ILE A 163 4.90 -11.88 -8.99
CA ILE A 163 6.36 -11.96 -8.88
C ILE A 163 6.96 -12.37 -10.22
N ASP A 164 6.41 -13.38 -10.90
CA ASP A 164 6.87 -13.83 -12.21
C ASP A 164 6.75 -12.73 -13.26
N GLN A 165 5.65 -11.98 -13.25
CA GLN A 165 5.47 -10.80 -14.10
C GLN A 165 6.53 -9.73 -13.81
N LEU A 166 6.80 -9.42 -12.55
CA LEU A 166 7.86 -8.47 -12.18
C LEU A 166 9.23 -8.94 -12.70
N LEU A 167 9.56 -10.21 -12.51
CA LEU A 167 10.83 -10.79 -12.96
C LEU A 167 10.98 -10.75 -14.48
N GLN A 168 9.90 -11.01 -15.21
CA GLN A 168 9.87 -10.87 -16.66
C GLN A 168 10.12 -9.43 -17.09
N VAL A 169 9.37 -8.47 -16.53
CA VAL A 169 9.49 -7.04 -16.88
C VAL A 169 10.88 -6.49 -16.53
N LEU A 170 11.48 -6.93 -15.43
CA LEU A 170 12.86 -6.56 -15.07
C LEU A 170 13.90 -7.18 -16.01
N GLY A 171 13.67 -8.40 -16.49
CA GLY A 171 14.54 -9.08 -17.45
C GLY A 171 14.51 -8.45 -18.85
N GLU A 172 13.36 -7.92 -19.26
CA GLU A 172 13.20 -7.20 -20.53
C GLU A 172 13.83 -5.79 -20.46
N ASN A 173 13.81 -5.12 -19.30
CA ASN A 173 14.37 -3.79 -19.05
C ASN A 173 15.87 -3.78 -18.68
N THR A 174 16.68 -4.66 -19.28
CA THR A 174 18.12 -4.88 -18.99
C THR A 174 19.05 -3.69 -19.28
N THR A 175 18.53 -2.53 -19.68
CA THR A 175 19.30 -1.31 -19.92
C THR A 175 19.79 -0.65 -18.62
N ASN A 176 19.14 -0.93 -17.48
CA ASN A 176 19.57 -0.45 -16.16
C ASN A 176 20.32 -1.54 -15.38
N HIS A 177 21.64 -1.39 -15.25
CA HIS A 177 22.54 -2.34 -14.57
C HIS A 177 22.11 -2.65 -13.12
N HIS A 178 21.46 -1.69 -12.45
CA HIS A 178 20.90 -1.83 -11.09
C HIS A 178 19.75 -2.86 -11.05
N ASN A 179 18.78 -2.76 -11.96
CA ASN A 179 17.62 -3.65 -12.06
C ASN A 179 18.03 -5.10 -12.39
N THR A 180 19.17 -5.27 -13.06
CA THR A 180 19.71 -6.59 -13.38
C THR A 180 20.31 -7.28 -12.16
N MET A 181 20.93 -6.54 -11.24
CA MET A 181 21.45 -7.11 -10.00
C MET A 181 20.33 -7.43 -9.01
N VAL A 182 19.33 -6.55 -8.90
CA VAL A 182 18.22 -6.75 -7.97
C VAL A 182 17.29 -7.87 -8.43
N SER A 183 17.00 -7.98 -9.74
CA SER A 183 16.26 -9.15 -10.27
C SER A 183 17.01 -10.46 -10.04
N LYS A 184 18.32 -10.51 -10.33
CA LYS A 184 19.14 -11.71 -10.08
C LYS A 184 19.22 -12.06 -8.59
N ALA A 185 19.36 -11.07 -7.71
CA ALA A 185 19.37 -11.30 -6.27
C ALA A 185 18.00 -11.81 -5.78
N THR A 186 16.91 -11.22 -6.27
CA THR A 186 15.54 -11.64 -5.92
C THR A 186 15.25 -13.06 -6.43
N ILE A 187 15.62 -13.38 -7.68
CA ILE A 187 15.52 -14.74 -8.25
C ILE A 187 16.38 -15.72 -7.45
N CYS A 188 17.62 -15.35 -7.10
CA CYS A 188 18.50 -16.20 -6.32
C CYS A 188 17.93 -16.46 -4.92
N LEU A 189 17.39 -15.43 -4.25
CA LEU A 189 16.75 -15.56 -2.94
C LEU A 189 15.49 -16.41 -3.02
N LEU A 190 14.63 -16.22 -4.03
CA LEU A 190 13.42 -17.01 -4.24
C LEU A 190 13.74 -18.47 -4.60
N ASN A 191 14.73 -18.71 -5.47
CA ASN A 191 15.14 -20.07 -5.84
C ASN A 191 15.86 -20.77 -4.69
N GLN A 192 16.82 -20.12 -4.03
CA GLN A 192 17.53 -20.72 -2.90
C GLN A 192 16.57 -21.00 -1.76
N LYS A 193 15.67 -20.08 -1.42
CA LYS A 193 14.72 -20.26 -0.30
C LYS A 193 13.54 -21.15 -0.66
N GLY A 194 13.04 -21.09 -1.89
CA GLY A 194 12.01 -21.99 -2.42
C GLY A 194 12.51 -23.43 -2.52
N PHE A 195 13.75 -23.65 -2.93
CA PHE A 195 14.39 -24.97 -2.94
C PHE A 195 14.62 -25.48 -1.52
N TYR A 196 15.06 -24.63 -0.58
CA TYR A 196 15.16 -24.99 0.84
C TYR A 196 13.80 -25.32 1.48
N TYR A 197 12.72 -24.64 1.05
CA TYR A 197 11.37 -24.89 1.55
C TYR A 197 10.79 -26.19 1.00
N ILE A 198 10.95 -26.43 -0.31
CA ILE A 198 10.56 -27.69 -0.96
C ILE A 198 11.39 -28.86 -0.41
N LEU A 199 12.70 -28.69 -0.21
CA LEU A 199 13.58 -29.71 0.37
C LEU A 199 13.20 -30.02 1.83
N ASN A 200 12.84 -29.01 2.65
CA ASN A 200 12.33 -29.24 4.00
C ASN A 200 10.94 -29.90 4.03
N LEU A 201 10.07 -29.57 3.07
CA LEU A 201 8.77 -30.22 2.90
C LEU A 201 8.94 -31.70 2.50
N LEU A 202 9.86 -32.00 1.59
CA LEU A 202 10.18 -33.37 1.18
C LEU A 202 10.88 -34.17 2.28
N LEU A 203 11.75 -33.54 3.08
CA LEU A 203 12.42 -34.19 4.22
C LEU A 203 11.52 -34.43 5.44
N LYS A 204 10.36 -33.77 5.52
CA LYS A 204 9.35 -33.99 6.59
C LYS A 204 8.24 -34.98 6.22
N LEU A 205 8.21 -35.43 4.96
CA LEU A 205 7.26 -36.43 4.46
C LEU A 205 7.88 -37.85 4.38
N ASN A 206 9.06 -38.04 4.97
CA ASN A 206 9.74 -39.32 5.17
C ASN A 206 10.10 -39.47 6.65
#